data_AF-A0A527YP62-F1
#
_entry.id   AF-A0A527YP62-F1
#
_cell.length_a   1.000
_cell.length_b   1.000
_cell.length_c   1.000
_cell.angle_alpha   90.00
_cell.angle_beta   90.00
_cell.angle_gamma   90.00
#
_symmetry.space_group_name_H-M   'P 1'
#
loop_
_entity.id
_entity.type
_entity.pdbx_description
1 polymer ?
#
loop_
_entity_poly.entity_id
_entity_poly.type
_entity_poly.pdbx_seq_one_letter_code
_entity_poly.pdbx_strand_id
1 'polypeptide(L)'
;DGLPLYRQEAIYLRDGVGVSRSLMAQWMGHLGFELQMLADYILERIKEGERVFADETTLPTLAPGSGKTTKAWLWAYARDDRPYGGTSPPMVAYRF
;
A
#
# COMPACT_ATOMS: atom_id res chain seq x y z
N ASP A 1 -8.81 -6.62 8.29
CA ASP A 1 -9.10 -7.63 7.25
C ASP A 1 -9.05 -6.92 5.90
N GLY A 2 -8.04 -7.20 5.06
CA GLY A 2 -7.81 -6.50 3.78
C GLY A 2 -8.79 -6.98 2.71
N LEU A 3 -10.09 -6.71 2.89
CA LEU A 3 -11.13 -7.27 2.06
C LEU A 3 -11.12 -6.68 0.64
N PRO A 4 -11.17 -7.51 -0.41
CA PRO A 4 -11.35 -7.03 -1.78
C PRO A 4 -12.62 -6.18 -1.93
N LEU A 5 -12.57 -5.13 -2.77
CA LEU A 5 -13.67 -4.17 -2.91
C LEU A 5 -15.01 -4.80 -3.35
N TYR A 6 -14.99 -5.86 -4.16
CA TYR A 6 -16.22 -6.57 -4.54
C TYR A 6 -16.90 -7.25 -3.33
N ARG A 7 -16.11 -7.68 -2.34
CA ARG A 7 -16.63 -8.27 -1.11
C ARG A 7 -17.20 -7.19 -0.20
N GLN A 8 -16.56 -6.02 -0.16
CA GLN A 8 -17.09 -4.85 0.57
C GLN A 8 -18.43 -4.39 -0.04
N GLU A 9 -18.54 -4.34 -1.37
CA GLU A 9 -19.79 -4.02 -2.08
C GLU A 9 -20.94 -4.94 -1.66
N ALA A 10 -20.70 -6.26 -1.62
CA ALA A 10 -21.70 -7.22 -1.17
C ALA A 10 -22.08 -7.05 0.32
N ILE A 11 -21.13 -6.67 1.18
CA ILE A 11 -21.38 -6.40 2.60
C ILE A 11 -22.28 -5.16 2.75
N TYR A 12 -21.92 -4.05 2.11
CA TYR A 12 -22.73 -2.82 2.17
C TYR A 12 -24.14 -3.03 1.62
N LEU A 13 -24.27 -3.79 0.53
CA LEU A 13 -25.58 -4.08 -0.06
C LEU A 13 -26.49 -4.88 0.88
N ARG A 14 -25.93 -5.83 1.65
CA ARG A 14 -26.68 -6.58 2.66
C ARG A 14 -27.22 -5.66 3.76
N ASP A 15 -26.51 -4.59 4.06
CA ASP A 15 -26.90 -3.59 5.05
C ASP A 15 -27.74 -2.45 4.44
N GLY A 16 -28.20 -2.61 3.19
CA GLY A 16 -29.09 -1.67 2.49
C GLY A 16 -28.39 -0.46 1.87
N VAL A 17 -27.05 -0.45 1.83
CA VAL A 17 -26.26 0.66 1.28
C VAL A 17 -25.64 0.28 -0.07
N GLY A 18 -26.09 0.92 -1.14
CA GLY A 18 -25.56 0.70 -2.48
C GLY A 18 -24.25 1.44 -2.74
N VAL A 19 -23.10 0.85 -2.38
CA VAL A 19 -21.77 1.40 -2.71
C VAL A 19 -21.07 0.49 -3.72
N SER A 20 -20.88 0.98 -4.95
CA SER A 20 -20.30 0.16 -6.00
C SER A 20 -18.79 -0.04 -5.85
N ARG A 21 -18.29 -1.19 -6.33
CA ARG A 21 -16.84 -1.46 -6.40
C ARG A 21 -16.07 -0.36 -7.13
N SER A 22 -16.60 0.13 -8.24
CA SER A 22 -15.96 1.18 -9.04
C SER A 22 -15.87 2.50 -8.29
N LEU A 23 -16.91 2.85 -7.54
CA LEU A 23 -16.92 4.06 -6.70
C LEU A 23 -15.87 3.97 -5.58
N MET A 24 -15.81 2.84 -4.87
CA MET A 24 -14.78 2.62 -3.86
C MET A 24 -13.37 2.62 -4.46
N ALA A 25 -13.19 2.03 -5.65
CA ALA A 25 -11.89 2.05 -6.33
C ALA A 25 -11.45 3.48 -6.67
N GLN A 26 -12.36 4.34 -7.10
CA GLN A 26 -12.09 5.76 -7.32
C GLN A 26 -11.69 6.46 -6.02
N TRP A 27 -12.39 6.20 -4.91
CA TRP A 27 -12.03 6.75 -3.59
C TRP A 27 -10.65 6.29 -3.12
N MET A 28 -10.32 5.01 -3.29
CA MET A 28 -8.99 4.49 -2.96
C MET A 28 -7.90 5.19 -3.78
N GLY A 29 -8.15 5.44 -5.07
CA GLY A 29 -7.23 6.20 -5.92
C GLY A 29 -7.04 7.65 -5.46
N HIS A 30 -8.14 8.33 -5.11
CA HIS A 30 -8.09 9.71 -4.62
C HIS A 30 -7.36 9.80 -3.27
N LEU A 31 -7.70 8.95 -2.30
CA LEU A 31 -6.99 8.87 -1.02
C LEU A 31 -5.51 8.56 -1.21
N GLY A 32 -5.17 7.64 -2.13
CA GLY A 32 -3.77 7.34 -2.47
C GLY A 32 -3.01 8.57 -2.98
N PHE A 33 -3.65 9.37 -3.83
CA PHE A 33 -3.07 10.62 -4.33
C PHE A 33 -2.85 11.64 -3.21
N GLU A 34 -3.85 11.90 -2.37
CA GLU A 34 -3.76 12.86 -1.27
C GLU A 34 -2.70 12.45 -0.21
N LEU A 35 -2.57 11.15 0.05
CA LEU A 35 -1.61 10.61 1.02
C LEU A 35 -0.20 10.41 0.45
N GLN A 36 0.02 10.66 -0.84
CA GLN A 36 1.31 10.47 -1.50
C GLN A 36 2.43 11.28 -0.80
N MET A 37 2.14 12.54 -0.43
CA MET A 37 3.12 13.39 0.26
C MET A 37 3.57 12.80 1.60
N LEU A 38 2.69 12.15 2.35
CA LEU A 38 3.05 11.47 3.59
C LEU A 38 3.88 10.22 3.31
N ALA A 39 3.51 9.45 2.29
CA ALA A 39 4.27 8.27 1.88
C ALA A 39 5.69 8.62 1.41
N ASP A 40 5.88 9.77 0.75
CA ASP A 40 7.18 10.30 0.34
C ASP A 40 7.99 10.78 1.53
N TYR A 41 7.40 11.59 2.41
CA TYR A 41 8.04 12.05 3.64
C TYR A 41 8.53 10.88 4.52
N ILE A 42 7.73 9.83 4.67
CA ILE A 42 8.12 8.64 5.45
C ILE A 42 9.29 7.93 4.77
N LEU A 43 9.27 7.76 3.45
CA LEU A 43 10.37 7.11 2.73
C LEU A 43 11.68 7.91 2.84
N GLU A 44 11.62 9.23 2.73
CA GLU A 44 12.78 10.11 2.95
C GLU A 44 13.33 9.94 4.36
N ARG A 45 12.46 9.92 5.37
CA ARG A 45 12.86 9.75 6.77
C ARG A 45 13.45 8.38 7.07
N ILE A 46 12.98 7.34 6.38
CA ILE A 46 13.57 6.00 6.45
C ILE A 46 14.99 6.02 5.86
N LYS A 47 15.19 6.67 4.71
CA LYS A 47 16.50 6.76 4.03
C LYS A 47 17.57 7.51 4.82
N GLU A 48 17.17 8.42 5.71
CA GLU A 48 18.08 9.10 6.65
C GLU A 48 18.54 8.20 7.82
N GLY A 49 17.95 7.02 7.99
CA GLY A 49 18.30 6.07 9.04
C GLY A 49 19.68 5.44 8.83
N GLU A 50 20.36 5.11 9.94
CA GLU A 50 21.63 4.38 9.91
C GLU A 50 21.47 2.97 9.32
N ARG A 51 20.29 2.35 9.52
CA ARG A 51 19.94 1.03 9.00
C ARG A 51 18.60 1.10 8.29
N VAL A 52 18.57 0.57 7.07
CA VAL A 52 17.35 0.42 6.27
C VAL A 52 17.15 -1.06 5.99
N PHE A 53 15.96 -1.55 6.31
CA PHE A 53 15.51 -2.88 5.95
C PHE A 53 14.67 -2.77 4.67
N ALA A 54 14.87 -3.71 3.75
CA ALA A 54 14.09 -3.78 2.53
C ALA A 54 13.60 -5.22 2.35
N ASP A 55 12.32 -5.36 2.01
CA ASP A 55 11.71 -6.62 1.62
C ASP A 55 11.08 -6.48 0.24
N GLU A 56 11.31 -7.48 -0.60
CA GLU A 56 10.76 -7.59 -1.96
C GLU A 56 9.64 -8.63 -1.96
N THR A 57 8.43 -8.20 -2.30
CA THR A 57 7.30 -9.11 -2.52
C THR A 57 6.84 -9.01 -3.98
N THR A 58 6.84 -10.13 -4.69
CA THR A 58 6.42 -10.17 -6.10
C THR A 58 4.90 -10.30 -6.21
N LEU A 59 4.28 -9.55 -7.12
CA LEU A 59 2.82 -9.56 -7.31
C LEU A 59 2.46 -9.71 -8.81
N PRO A 60 1.48 -10.55 -9.17
CA PRO A 60 0.95 -10.58 -10.52
C PRO A 60 0.10 -9.33 -10.75
N THR A 61 0.43 -8.55 -11.78
CA THR A 61 -0.32 -7.34 -12.16
C THR A 61 -0.85 -7.50 -13.58
N LEU A 62 -2.03 -6.95 -13.87
CA LEU A 62 -2.61 -7.00 -15.21
C LEU A 62 -1.70 -6.25 -16.19
N ALA A 63 -1.44 -6.83 -17.35
CA ALA A 63 -0.82 -6.15 -18.49
C ALA A 63 -1.93 -5.75 -19.49
N PRO A 64 -2.42 -4.49 -19.47
CA PRO A 64 -3.58 -4.09 -20.24
C PRO A 64 -3.43 -4.40 -21.73
N GLY A 65 -4.51 -4.88 -22.36
CA GLY A 65 -4.52 -5.22 -23.79
C GLY A 65 -3.95 -6.60 -24.15
N SER A 66 -3.27 -7.30 -23.24
CA SER A 66 -2.64 -8.60 -23.53
C SER A 66 -3.44 -9.83 -23.08
N GLY A 67 -4.43 -9.64 -22.19
CA GLY A 67 -5.12 -10.75 -21.50
C GLY A 67 -4.23 -11.55 -20.53
N LYS A 68 -2.98 -11.11 -20.31
CA LYS A 68 -1.99 -11.77 -19.45
C LYS A 68 -1.65 -10.90 -18.24
N THR A 69 -1.03 -11.54 -17.25
CA THR A 69 -0.38 -10.83 -16.14
C THR A 69 1.11 -10.67 -16.40
N THR A 70 1.68 -9.59 -15.89
CA THR A 70 3.12 -9.39 -15.76
C THR A 70 3.53 -9.48 -14.29
N LYS A 71 4.80 -9.79 -14.05
CA LYS A 71 5.38 -9.73 -12.72
C LYS A 71 5.63 -8.27 -12.35
N ALA A 72 5.12 -7.86 -11.20
CA ALA A 72 5.42 -6.58 -10.57
C ALA A 72 6.09 -6.83 -9.21
N TRP A 73 6.63 -5.77 -8.64
CA TRP A 73 7.38 -5.81 -7.39
C TRP A 73 6.82 -4.77 -6.42
N LEU A 74 6.46 -5.22 -5.24
CA LEU A 74 6.16 -4.36 -4.11
C LEU A 74 7.35 -4.39 -3.16
N TRP A 75 7.95 -3.23 -2.93
CA TRP A 75 9.03 -3.04 -1.99
C TRP A 75 8.50 -2.47 -0.69
N ALA A 76 8.88 -3.08 0.43
CA ALA A 76 8.70 -2.51 1.76
C ALA A 76 10.06 -2.01 2.25
N TYR A 77 10.19 -0.70 2.46
CA TYR A 77 11.35 -0.11 3.13
C TYR A 77 10.97 0.19 4.57
N ALA A 78 11.80 -0.21 5.52
CA ALA A 78 11.56 0.03 6.94
C ALA A 78 12.83 0.51 7.64
N ARG A 79 12.62 1.27 8.71
CA ARG A 79 13.65 1.65 9.68
C ARG A 79 13.14 1.31 11.07
N ASP A 80 13.86 0.48 11.79
CA ASP A 80 13.61 0.19 13.20
C ASP A 80 14.94 -0.06 13.92
N ASP A 81 15.45 0.98 14.58
CA ASP A 81 16.72 0.92 15.30
C ASP A 81 16.55 0.49 16.77
N ARG A 82 15.33 0.20 17.24
CA ARG A 82 15.08 -0.19 18.65
C ARG A 82 15.86 -1.44 19.08
N PRO A 83 16.00 -2.49 18.24
CA PRO A 83 16.86 -3.64 18.57
C PRO A 83 18.35 -3.28 18.73
N TYR A 84 18.76 -2.10 18.26
CA TYR A 84 20.13 -1.60 18.27
C TYR A 84 20.31 -0.40 19.21
N GLY A 85 19.38 -0.17 20.14
CA GLY A 85 19.45 0.91 21.14
C GLY A 85 18.99 2.28 20.64
N GLY A 86 18.46 2.37 19.42
CA GLY A 86 17.86 3.61 18.89
C GLY A 86 16.52 3.94 19.54
N THR A 87 16.22 5.23 19.69
CA THR A 87 14.96 5.73 20.27
C THR A 87 13.99 6.28 19.22
N SER A 88 14.41 6.35 17.96
CA SER A 88 13.57 6.80 16.85
C SER A 88 12.37 5.88 16.67
N PRO A 89 11.18 6.41 16.35
CA PRO A 89 10.02 5.57 16.09
C PRO A 89 10.22 4.71 14.84
N PRO A 90 9.70 3.46 14.83
CA PRO A 90 9.76 2.59 13.68
C PRO A 90 8.90 3.17 12.55
N MET A 91 9.35 3.01 11.32
CA MET A 91 8.66 3.50 10.12
C MET A 91 8.72 2.46 9.01
N VAL A 92 7.67 2.40 8.18
CA VAL A 92 7.61 1.60 6.96
C VAL A 92 6.98 2.40 5.83
N ALA A 93 7.54 2.31 4.63
CA ALA A 93 6.99 2.86 3.40
C ALA A 93 6.98 1.78 2.30
N TYR A 94 5.91 1.75 1.52
CA TYR A 94 5.76 0.82 0.41
C TYR A 94 5.96 1.54 -0.93
N ARG A 95 6.58 0.85 -1.91
CA ARG A 95 6.74 1.33 -3.28
C ARG A 95 6.42 0.22 -4.28
N PHE A 96 5.58 0.55 -5.26
CA PHE A 96 5.17 -0.31 -6.36
C PHE A 96 6.03 -0.04 -7.60
#